data_AF-A0AA86NVJ4-F1
#
_entry.id   AF-A0AA86NVJ4-F1
#
_cell.length_a   1.000
_cell.length_b   1.000
_cell.length_c   1.000
_cell.angle_alpha   90.00
_cell.angle_beta   90.00
_cell.angle_gamma   90.00
#
_symmetry.space_group_name_H-M   'P 1'
#
loop_
_entity.id
_entity.type
_entity.pdbx_description
1 polymer ?
#
loop_
_entity_poly.entity_id
_entity_poly.type
_entity_poly.pdbx_seq_one_letter_code
_entity_poly.pdbx_strand_id
1 'polypeptide(L)'
;MTEFTPDPEAKYNYQNNQDITTENTKLKMQLFEIAQHNYQYQKQLQSYEEQIQTLNDQIDAEQIAHDTQVKMYEQQLKISKSNEEQLKQQIQKFYSSDKVDIMKELGFRYIEDFDQLKLKTLEKYKVVYEEQLSQMKQQMQQNFDFMIQMKENQIETLKRQAVLIKDHETQKYNKLKEKYNSLKMKVMIGDEIQDFAE
;
A
#
# COMPACT_ATOMS: atom_id res chain seq x y z
N MET A 1 74.06 11.72 40.46
CA MET A 1 72.92 11.08 39.77
C MET A 1 72.25 12.18 38.97
N THR A 2 72.47 12.21 37.67
CA THR A 2 71.79 13.14 36.77
C THR A 2 70.37 12.61 36.53
N GLU A 3 69.36 13.38 36.92
CA GLU A 3 67.97 13.07 36.60
C GLU A 3 67.79 13.08 35.08
N PHE A 4 67.40 11.93 34.54
CA PHE A 4 67.03 11.81 33.13
C PHE A 4 65.61 12.38 33.00
N THR A 5 65.50 13.69 32.78
CA THR A 5 64.24 14.28 32.32
C THR A 5 64.06 13.91 30.86
N PRO A 6 63.08 13.07 30.50
CA PRO A 6 62.83 12.77 29.10
C PRO A 6 62.47 14.06 28.37
N ASP A 7 63.01 14.19 27.17
CA ASP A 7 62.74 15.30 26.26
C ASP A 7 61.21 15.52 26.15
N PRO A 8 60.70 16.72 26.50
CA PRO A 8 59.28 17.06 26.40
C PRO A 8 58.69 16.77 25.01
N GLU A 9 59.46 16.95 23.94
CA GLU A 9 59.02 16.69 22.56
C GLU A 9 58.83 15.20 22.30
N ALA A 10 59.77 14.35 22.75
CA ALA A 10 59.67 12.90 22.62
C ALA A 10 58.46 12.34 23.40
N LYS A 11 58.18 12.92 24.57
CA LYS A 11 57.00 12.54 25.38
C LYS A 11 55.69 12.98 24.75
N TYR A 12 55.67 14.17 24.14
CA TYR A 12 54.51 14.70 23.42
C TYR A 12 54.20 13.86 22.16
N ASN A 13 55.22 13.53 21.35
CA ASN A 13 55.07 12.72 20.15
C ASN A 13 54.61 11.28 20.44
N TYR A 14 55.12 10.68 21.52
CA TYR A 14 54.69 9.34 21.95
C TYR A 14 53.23 9.30 22.40
N GLN A 15 52.81 10.29 23.19
CA GLN A 15 51.42 10.41 23.65
C GLN A 15 50.46 10.62 22.46
N ASN A 16 50.81 11.52 21.54
CA ASN A 16 50.00 11.82 20.36
C ASN A 16 49.84 10.60 19.43
N ASN A 17 50.91 9.82 19.23
CA ASN A 17 50.86 8.57 18.45
C ASN A 17 50.00 7.47 19.10
N GLN A 18 50.01 7.36 20.43
CA GLN A 18 49.12 6.43 21.14
C GLN A 18 47.65 6.86 21.03
N ASP A 19 47.37 8.16 21.11
CA ASP A 19 46.03 8.71 20.97
C ASP A 19 45.48 8.50 19.54
N ILE A 20 46.28 8.75 18.51
CA ILE A 20 45.94 8.51 17.10
C ILE A 20 45.68 7.01 16.84
N THR A 21 46.52 6.13 17.38
CA THR A 21 46.37 4.66 17.23
C THR A 21 45.08 4.16 17.89
N THR A 22 44.75 4.72 19.06
CA THR A 22 43.51 4.41 19.78
C THR A 22 42.28 4.92 19.02
N GLU A 23 42.34 6.14 18.48
CA GLU A 23 41.25 6.73 17.69
C GLU A 23 41.02 5.97 16.37
N ASN A 24 42.10 5.56 15.69
CA ASN A 24 42.02 4.71 14.50
C ASN A 24 41.41 3.33 14.78
N THR A 25 41.76 2.70 15.89
CA THR A 25 41.16 1.42 16.31
C THR A 25 39.66 1.58 16.55
N LYS A 26 39.25 2.67 17.23
CA LYS A 26 37.83 3.00 17.45
C LYS A 26 37.08 3.22 16.13
N LEU A 27 37.67 3.95 15.17
CA LEU A 27 37.06 4.16 13.85
C LEU A 27 36.91 2.86 13.06
N LYS A 28 37.90 1.97 13.10
CA LYS A 28 37.81 0.65 12.45
C LYS A 28 36.68 -0.20 13.02
N MET A 29 36.50 -0.21 14.34
CA MET A 29 35.37 -0.91 14.97
C MET A 29 34.03 -0.28 14.55
N GLN A 30 33.92 1.06 14.56
CA GLN A 30 32.70 1.75 14.12
C GLN A 30 32.37 1.48 12.64
N LEU A 31 33.39 1.43 11.77
CA LEU A 31 33.22 1.06 10.36
C LEU A 31 32.69 -0.36 10.21
N PHE A 32 33.20 -1.30 11.00
CA PHE A 32 32.75 -2.69 10.98
C PHE A 32 31.30 -2.82 11.45
N GLU A 33 30.93 -2.17 12.55
CA GLU A 33 29.54 -2.14 13.05
C GLU A 33 28.59 -1.53 12.02
N ILE A 34 28.98 -0.43 11.36
CA ILE A 34 28.19 0.19 10.30
C ILE A 34 28.03 -0.76 9.11
N ALA A 35 29.08 -1.45 8.68
CA ALA A 35 28.99 -2.42 7.59
C ALA A 35 28.02 -3.56 7.93
N GLN A 36 28.06 -4.07 9.16
CA GLN A 36 27.11 -5.09 9.62
C GLN A 36 25.67 -4.58 9.66
N HIS A 37 25.45 -3.37 10.17
CA HIS A 37 24.11 -2.76 10.21
C HIS A 37 23.57 -2.50 8.81
N ASN A 38 24.40 -1.97 7.90
CA ASN A 38 24.00 -1.73 6.51
C ASN A 38 23.59 -3.03 5.81
N TYR A 39 24.30 -4.13 6.07
CA TYR A 39 23.91 -5.44 5.55
C TYR A 39 22.52 -5.88 6.06
N GLN A 40 22.22 -5.66 7.34
CA GLN A 40 20.90 -5.97 7.90
C GLN A 40 19.81 -5.06 7.32
N TYR A 41 20.08 -3.77 7.18
CA TYR A 41 19.14 -2.81 6.58
C TYR A 41 18.86 -3.11 5.11
N GLN A 42 19.87 -3.52 4.33
CA GLN A 42 19.66 -3.97 2.96
C GLN A 42 18.70 -5.16 2.87
N LYS A 43 18.86 -6.15 3.76
CA LYS A 43 17.91 -7.27 3.84
C LYS A 43 16.50 -6.81 4.22
N GLN A 44 16.39 -5.89 5.16
CA GLN A 44 15.11 -5.36 5.59
C GLN A 44 14.41 -4.57 4.48
N LEU A 45 15.16 -3.74 3.74
CA LEU A 45 14.65 -3.00 2.58
C LEU A 45 14.18 -3.94 1.47
N GLN A 46 14.96 -4.97 1.14
CA GLN A 46 14.54 -5.99 0.18
C GLN A 46 13.26 -6.70 0.63
N SER A 47 13.15 -7.04 1.91
CA SER A 47 11.94 -7.64 2.45
C SER A 47 10.72 -6.72 2.35
N TYR A 48 10.89 -5.40 2.55
CA TYR A 48 9.81 -4.44 2.34
C TYR A 48 9.42 -4.30 0.87
N GLU A 49 10.39 -4.33 -0.05
CA GLU A 49 10.12 -4.32 -1.49
C GLU A 49 9.31 -5.55 -1.92
N GLU A 50 9.67 -6.75 -1.43
CA GLU A 50 8.93 -7.99 -1.67
C GLU A 50 7.51 -7.94 -1.08
N GLN A 51 7.34 -7.38 0.12
CA GLN A 51 6.02 -7.21 0.75
C GLN A 51 5.14 -6.22 -0.02
N ILE A 52 5.70 -5.09 -0.46
CA ILE A 52 4.98 -4.10 -1.27
C ILE A 52 4.55 -4.72 -2.60
N GLN A 53 5.43 -5.47 -3.27
CA GLN A 53 5.06 -6.16 -4.50
C GLN A 53 3.92 -7.16 -4.29
N THR A 54 4.01 -7.95 -3.22
CA THR A 54 2.94 -8.90 -2.86
C THR A 54 1.60 -8.19 -2.61
N LEU A 55 1.60 -7.05 -1.94
CA LEU A 55 0.38 -6.26 -1.71
C LEU A 55 -0.19 -5.67 -3.00
N ASN A 56 0.67 -5.22 -3.92
CA ASN A 56 0.22 -4.74 -5.23
C ASN A 56 -0.42 -5.88 -6.04
N ASP A 57 0.20 -7.06 -6.09
CA ASP A 57 -0.35 -8.21 -6.80
C ASP A 57 -1.71 -8.64 -6.21
N GLN A 58 -1.88 -8.52 -4.89
CA GLN A 58 -3.17 -8.76 -4.22
C GLN A 58 -4.23 -7.72 -4.61
N ILE A 59 -3.86 -6.44 -4.66
CA ILE A 59 -4.76 -5.35 -5.11
C ILE A 59 -5.22 -5.63 -6.54
N ASP A 60 -4.30 -5.97 -7.45
CA ASP A 60 -4.63 -6.26 -8.84
C ASP A 60 -5.57 -7.46 -8.97
N ALA A 61 -5.30 -8.54 -8.22
CA ALA A 61 -6.15 -9.72 -8.20
C ALA A 61 -7.57 -9.40 -7.68
N GLU A 62 -7.67 -8.58 -6.64
CA GLU A 62 -8.94 -8.15 -6.07
C GLU A 62 -9.72 -7.24 -7.02
N GLN A 63 -9.05 -6.33 -7.72
CA GLN A 63 -9.66 -5.50 -8.75
C GLN A 63 -10.23 -6.36 -9.89
N ILE A 64 -9.48 -7.35 -10.36
CA ILE A 64 -9.94 -8.28 -11.41
C ILE A 64 -11.15 -9.08 -10.92
N ALA A 65 -11.12 -9.58 -9.68
CA ALA A 65 -12.22 -10.32 -9.09
C ALA A 65 -13.48 -9.45 -8.96
N HIS A 66 -13.33 -8.22 -8.46
CA HIS A 66 -14.41 -7.23 -8.35
C HIS A 66 -15.03 -6.92 -9.71
N ASP A 67 -14.21 -6.58 -10.71
CA ASP A 67 -14.69 -6.26 -12.06
C ASP A 67 -15.42 -7.44 -12.72
N THR A 68 -14.93 -8.66 -12.48
CA THR A 68 -15.60 -9.89 -12.94
C THR A 68 -16.96 -10.05 -12.29
N GLN A 69 -17.04 -9.82 -10.98
CA GLN A 69 -18.29 -9.91 -10.23
C GLN A 69 -19.30 -8.84 -10.70
N VAL A 70 -18.87 -7.61 -10.92
CA VAL A 70 -19.70 -6.53 -11.48
C VAL A 70 -20.27 -6.93 -12.84
N LYS A 71 -19.44 -7.44 -13.76
CA LYS A 71 -19.88 -7.90 -15.09
C LYS A 71 -20.91 -9.03 -15.00
N MET A 72 -20.73 -9.98 -14.08
CA MET A 72 -21.71 -11.05 -13.85
C MET A 72 -23.06 -10.49 -13.42
N TYR A 73 -23.09 -9.51 -12.52
CA TYR A 73 -24.33 -8.85 -12.11
C TYR A 73 -25.01 -8.08 -13.24
N GLU A 74 -24.25 -7.38 -14.07
CA GLU A 74 -24.79 -6.68 -15.24
C GLU A 74 -25.43 -7.66 -16.23
N GLN A 75 -24.80 -8.82 -16.45
CA GLN A 75 -25.35 -9.86 -17.30
C GLN A 75 -26.64 -10.45 -16.73
N GLN A 76 -26.68 -10.75 -15.43
CA GLN A 76 -27.90 -11.23 -14.77
C GLN A 76 -29.03 -10.21 -14.85
N LEU A 77 -28.73 -8.93 -14.66
CA LEU A 77 -29.72 -7.85 -14.79
C LEU A 77 -30.27 -7.77 -16.21
N LYS A 78 -29.42 -7.93 -17.23
CA LYS A 78 -29.83 -7.94 -18.64
C LYS A 78 -30.76 -9.12 -18.93
N ILE A 79 -30.44 -10.31 -18.42
CA ILE A 79 -31.29 -11.51 -18.56
C ILE A 79 -32.65 -11.28 -17.87
N SER A 80 -32.64 -10.77 -16.64
CA SER A 80 -33.87 -10.49 -15.88
C SER A 80 -34.79 -9.53 -16.63
N LYS A 81 -34.26 -8.42 -17.17
CA LYS A 81 -35.02 -7.46 -17.99
C LYS A 81 -35.58 -8.09 -19.27
N SER A 82 -34.80 -8.94 -19.93
CA SER A 82 -35.28 -9.68 -21.12
C SER A 82 -36.41 -10.63 -20.77
N ASN A 83 -36.31 -11.35 -19.65
CA ASN A 83 -37.35 -12.27 -19.19
C ASN A 83 -38.63 -11.52 -18.81
N GLU A 84 -38.53 -10.36 -18.15
CA GLU A 84 -39.67 -9.49 -17.86
C GLU A 84 -40.42 -9.11 -19.14
N GLU A 85 -39.69 -8.70 -20.18
CA GLU A 85 -40.29 -8.30 -21.46
C GLU A 85 -40.96 -9.47 -22.19
N GLN A 86 -40.33 -10.65 -22.18
CA GLN A 86 -40.94 -11.86 -22.71
C GLN A 86 -42.22 -12.24 -21.95
N LEU A 87 -42.23 -12.10 -20.63
CA LEU A 87 -43.40 -12.38 -19.80
C LEU A 87 -44.55 -11.42 -20.13
N LYS A 88 -44.25 -10.12 -20.30
CA LYS A 88 -45.23 -9.11 -20.73
C LYS A 88 -45.85 -9.47 -22.07
N GLN A 89 -45.03 -9.83 -23.06
CA GLN A 89 -45.49 -10.24 -24.38
C GLN A 89 -46.36 -11.51 -24.34
N GLN A 90 -45.97 -12.52 -23.56
CA GLN A 90 -46.77 -13.74 -23.38
C GLN A 90 -48.12 -13.43 -22.76
N ILE A 91 -48.16 -12.63 -21.68
CA ILE A 91 -49.40 -12.20 -21.04
C ILE A 91 -50.28 -11.46 -22.06
N GLN A 92 -49.73 -10.51 -22.81
CA GLN A 92 -50.49 -9.75 -23.80
C GLN A 92 -51.11 -10.64 -24.90
N LYS A 93 -50.43 -11.73 -25.28
CA LYS A 93 -50.98 -12.73 -26.21
C LYS A 93 -52.11 -13.57 -25.60
N PHE A 94 -52.05 -13.89 -24.31
CA PHE A 94 -53.11 -14.64 -23.62
C PHE A 94 -54.40 -13.82 -23.41
N TYR A 95 -54.26 -12.50 -23.26
CA TYR A 95 -55.34 -11.53 -23.07
C TYR A 95 -55.55 -10.69 -24.35
N SER A 96 -55.72 -11.34 -25.50
CA SER A 96 -56.12 -10.64 -26.74
C SER A 96 -57.45 -9.89 -26.51
N SER A 97 -57.60 -8.72 -27.14
CA SER A 97 -58.79 -7.85 -27.07
C SER A 97 -60.08 -8.66 -27.13
N ASP A 98 -60.18 -9.60 -28.08
CA ASP A 98 -61.33 -10.48 -28.25
C ASP A 98 -61.78 -11.21 -26.97
N LYS A 99 -60.84 -11.72 -26.14
CA LYS A 99 -61.21 -12.41 -24.89
C LYS A 99 -61.65 -11.44 -23.80
N VAL A 100 -61.02 -10.28 -23.72
CA VAL A 100 -61.38 -9.23 -22.75
C VAL A 100 -62.75 -8.65 -23.09
N ASP A 101 -63.01 -8.44 -24.38
CA ASP A 101 -64.27 -7.93 -24.92
C ASP A 101 -65.41 -8.95 -24.72
N ILE A 102 -65.16 -10.26 -24.97
CA ILE A 102 -66.12 -11.33 -24.64
C ILE A 102 -66.43 -11.38 -23.14
N MET A 103 -65.44 -11.23 -22.26
CA MET A 103 -65.71 -11.23 -20.81
C MET A 103 -66.45 -9.96 -20.35
N LYS A 104 -66.20 -8.80 -20.99
CA LYS A 104 -66.97 -7.57 -20.77
C LYS A 104 -68.43 -7.75 -21.21
N GLU A 105 -68.68 -8.36 -22.37
CA GLU A 105 -70.02 -8.72 -22.85
C GLU A 105 -70.75 -9.70 -21.91
N LEU A 106 -70.03 -10.65 -21.33
CA LEU A 106 -70.55 -11.60 -20.33
C LEU A 106 -70.79 -10.96 -18.94
N GLY A 107 -70.57 -9.64 -18.78
CA GLY A 107 -70.90 -8.90 -17.56
C GLY A 107 -69.86 -8.96 -16.44
N PHE A 108 -68.66 -9.48 -16.70
CA PHE A 108 -67.57 -9.51 -15.72
C PHE A 108 -66.94 -8.12 -15.57
N ARG A 109 -67.40 -7.32 -14.59
CA ARG A 109 -66.84 -6.00 -14.25
C ARG A 109 -65.44 -6.00 -13.61
N TYR A 110 -64.93 -7.15 -13.17
CA TYR A 110 -63.72 -7.25 -12.32
C TYR A 110 -62.38 -7.19 -13.05
N ILE A 111 -62.36 -7.04 -14.38
CA ILE A 111 -61.13 -7.20 -15.17
C ILE A 111 -60.24 -5.95 -15.13
N GLU A 112 -60.82 -4.75 -15.15
CA GLU A 112 -60.05 -3.49 -15.06
C GLU A 112 -59.34 -3.33 -13.70
N ASP A 113 -59.96 -3.79 -12.61
CA ASP A 113 -59.35 -3.78 -11.27
C ASP A 113 -58.21 -4.81 -11.16
N PHE A 114 -58.34 -5.96 -11.83
CA PHE A 114 -57.32 -7.01 -11.81
C PHE A 114 -56.05 -6.59 -12.56
N ASP A 115 -56.19 -5.94 -13.72
CA ASP A 115 -55.05 -5.42 -14.48
C ASP A 115 -54.30 -4.31 -13.74
N GLN A 116 -55.02 -3.37 -13.12
CA GLN A 116 -54.40 -2.32 -12.29
C GLN A 116 -53.71 -2.90 -11.05
N LEU A 117 -54.33 -3.86 -10.37
CA LEU A 117 -53.74 -4.51 -9.19
C LEU A 117 -52.46 -5.28 -9.57
N LYS A 118 -52.46 -5.96 -10.71
CA LYS A 118 -51.30 -6.72 -11.22
C LYS A 118 -50.15 -5.79 -11.63
N LEU A 119 -50.43 -4.69 -12.33
CA LEU A 119 -49.43 -3.70 -12.71
C LEU A 119 -48.77 -3.07 -11.47
N LYS A 120 -49.59 -2.68 -10.49
CA LYS A 120 -49.14 -2.09 -9.23
C LYS A 120 -48.31 -3.06 -8.39
N THR A 121 -48.65 -4.35 -8.43
CA THR A 121 -47.90 -5.41 -7.74
C THR A 121 -46.55 -5.65 -8.44
N LEU A 122 -46.53 -5.72 -9.77
CA LEU A 122 -45.30 -5.84 -10.57
C LEU A 122 -44.35 -4.65 -10.38
N GLU A 123 -44.87 -3.43 -10.40
CA GLU A 123 -44.07 -2.22 -10.11
C GLU A 123 -43.49 -2.26 -8.70
N LYS A 124 -44.28 -2.67 -7.70
CA LYS A 124 -43.81 -2.78 -6.32
C LYS A 124 -42.69 -3.82 -6.19
N TYR A 125 -42.83 -4.98 -6.82
CA TYR A 125 -41.77 -6.01 -6.84
C TYR A 125 -40.52 -5.54 -7.59
N LYS A 126 -40.68 -4.83 -8.71
CA LYS A 126 -39.57 -4.28 -9.48
C LYS A 126 -38.77 -3.27 -8.67
N VAL A 127 -39.45 -2.30 -8.05
CA VAL A 127 -38.80 -1.27 -7.22
C VAL A 127 -38.03 -1.92 -6.07
N VAL A 128 -38.64 -2.87 -5.36
CA VAL A 128 -37.97 -3.59 -4.26
C VAL A 128 -36.74 -4.36 -4.76
N TYR A 129 -36.83 -5.02 -5.92
CA TYR A 129 -35.72 -5.77 -6.48
C TYR A 129 -34.57 -4.87 -6.97
N GLU A 130 -34.90 -3.78 -7.66
CA GLU A 130 -33.91 -2.79 -8.12
C GLU A 130 -33.22 -2.09 -6.94
N GLU A 131 -33.97 -1.76 -5.89
CA GLU A 131 -33.45 -1.14 -4.68
C GLU A 131 -32.55 -2.09 -3.89
N GLN A 132 -32.94 -3.36 -3.71
CA GLN A 132 -32.10 -4.40 -3.11
C GLN A 132 -30.80 -4.62 -3.90
N LEU A 133 -30.89 -4.67 -5.22
CA LEU A 133 -29.73 -4.84 -6.10
C LEU A 133 -28.78 -3.64 -6.01
N SER A 134 -29.34 -2.42 -5.94
CA SER A 134 -28.57 -1.19 -5.78
C SER A 134 -27.85 -1.14 -4.43
N GLN A 135 -28.54 -1.49 -3.34
CA GLN A 135 -27.94 -1.56 -2.00
C GLN A 135 -26.81 -2.58 -1.93
N MET A 136 -27.00 -3.77 -2.50
CA MET A 136 -25.98 -4.81 -2.52
C MET A 136 -24.74 -4.38 -3.33
N LYS A 137 -24.94 -3.73 -4.49
CA LYS A 137 -23.84 -3.15 -5.28
C LYS A 137 -23.07 -2.09 -4.49
N GLN A 138 -23.78 -1.20 -3.82
CA GLN A 138 -23.15 -0.15 -3.01
C GLN A 138 -22.35 -0.74 -1.84
N GLN A 139 -22.90 -1.73 -1.15
CA GLN A 139 -22.20 -2.41 -0.05
C GLN A 139 -20.95 -3.14 -0.54
N MET A 140 -21.03 -3.80 -1.70
CA MET A 140 -19.90 -4.48 -2.32
C MET A 140 -18.77 -3.50 -2.67
N GLN A 141 -19.13 -2.38 -3.30
CA GLN A 141 -18.17 -1.32 -3.63
C GLN A 141 -17.51 -0.75 -2.36
N GLN A 142 -18.30 -0.46 -1.31
CA GLN A 142 -17.76 0.05 -0.05
C GLN A 142 -16.78 -0.94 0.61
N ASN A 143 -17.11 -2.23 0.59
CA ASN A 143 -16.22 -3.27 1.12
C ASN A 143 -14.93 -3.37 0.30
N PHE A 144 -15.04 -3.26 -1.02
CA PHE A 144 -13.89 -3.24 -1.93
C PHE A 144 -12.98 -2.04 -1.68
N ASP A 145 -13.54 -0.84 -1.65
CA ASP A 145 -12.80 0.41 -1.41
C ASP A 145 -12.08 0.37 -0.05
N PHE A 146 -12.76 -0.10 1.00
CA PHE A 146 -12.17 -0.25 2.33
C PHE A 146 -10.96 -1.19 2.33
N MET A 147 -11.06 -2.31 1.63
CA MET A 147 -9.99 -3.29 1.53
C MET A 147 -8.78 -2.73 0.77
N ILE A 148 -9.00 -2.05 -0.36
CA ILE A 148 -7.94 -1.40 -1.13
C ILE A 148 -7.24 -0.36 -0.26
N GLN A 149 -8.01 0.51 0.39
CA GLN A 149 -7.47 1.54 1.26
C GLN A 149 -6.61 0.96 2.40
N MET A 150 -7.01 -0.17 2.99
CA MET A 150 -6.23 -0.84 4.02
C MET A 150 -4.86 -1.28 3.51
N LYS A 151 -4.80 -1.89 2.31
CA LYS A 151 -3.54 -2.33 1.70
C LYS A 151 -2.66 -1.16 1.25
N GLU A 152 -3.26 -0.11 0.68
CA GLU A 152 -2.53 1.12 0.34
C GLU A 152 -1.89 1.77 1.58
N ASN A 153 -2.60 1.80 2.71
CA ASN A 153 -2.06 2.29 3.97
C ASN A 153 -0.88 1.43 4.49
N GLN A 154 -0.94 0.11 4.29
CA GLN A 154 0.18 -0.79 4.62
C GLN A 154 1.39 -0.51 3.73
N ILE A 155 1.19 -0.36 2.42
CA ILE A 155 2.24 0.01 1.46
C ILE A 155 2.89 1.34 1.87
N GLU A 156 2.09 2.36 2.18
CA GLU A 156 2.61 3.67 2.61
C GLU A 156 3.41 3.57 3.92
N THR A 157 2.98 2.73 4.86
CA THR A 157 3.72 2.48 6.10
C THR A 157 5.08 1.85 5.82
N LEU A 158 5.13 0.83 4.95
CA LEU A 158 6.38 0.17 4.55
C LEU A 158 7.32 1.13 3.83
N LYS A 159 6.80 1.94 2.90
CA LYS A 159 7.58 2.98 2.20
C LYS A 159 8.17 3.99 3.19
N ARG A 160 7.40 4.46 4.17
CA ARG A 160 7.91 5.38 5.21
C ARG A 160 9.02 4.75 6.05
N GLN A 161 8.84 3.48 6.46
CA GLN A 161 9.88 2.74 7.19
C GLN A 161 11.17 2.61 6.37
N ALA A 162 11.06 2.33 5.06
CA ALA A 162 12.20 2.26 4.15
C ALA A 162 12.94 3.61 4.03
N VAL A 163 12.22 4.73 3.97
CA VAL A 163 12.83 6.08 3.94
C VAL A 163 13.59 6.36 5.23
N LEU A 164 12.99 6.07 6.40
CA LEU A 164 13.64 6.28 7.69
C LEU A 164 14.96 5.51 7.84
N ILE A 165 15.00 4.27 7.32
CA ILE A 165 16.23 3.46 7.29
C ILE A 165 17.30 4.16 6.45
N LYS A 166 16.97 4.57 5.22
CA LYS A 166 17.91 5.24 4.30
C LYS A 166 18.44 6.55 4.87
N ASP A 167 17.58 7.34 5.51
CA ASP A 167 17.97 8.61 6.13
C ASP A 167 18.93 8.38 7.31
N HIS A 168 18.64 7.40 8.15
CA HIS A 168 19.49 7.04 9.29
C HIS A 168 20.88 6.56 8.86
N GLU A 169 20.95 5.73 7.82
CA GLU A 169 22.22 5.28 7.23
C GLU A 169 23.04 6.45 6.69
N THR A 170 22.38 7.36 5.95
CA THR A 170 23.02 8.54 5.38
C THR A 170 23.61 9.44 6.48
N GLN A 171 22.87 9.67 7.56
CA GLN A 171 23.35 10.45 8.70
C GLN A 171 24.55 9.80 9.40
N LYS A 172 24.51 8.47 9.61
CA LYS A 172 25.64 7.74 10.22
C LYS A 172 26.89 7.82 9.36
N TYR A 173 26.75 7.64 8.05
CA TYR A 173 27.85 7.73 7.11
C TYR A 173 28.50 9.13 7.12
N ASN A 174 27.70 10.20 7.07
CA ASN A 174 28.20 11.58 7.08
C ASN A 174 28.99 11.90 8.36
N LYS A 175 28.46 11.50 9.53
CA LYS A 175 29.16 11.68 10.82
C LYS A 175 30.52 10.96 10.84
N LEU A 176 30.60 9.76 10.27
CA LEU A 176 31.84 9.00 10.23
C LEU A 176 32.86 9.63 9.28
N LYS A 177 32.39 10.12 8.12
CA LYS A 177 33.21 10.83 7.14
C LYS A 177 33.83 12.10 7.74
N GLU A 178 33.06 12.87 8.50
CA GLU A 178 33.55 14.05 9.23
C GLU A 178 34.65 13.68 10.25
N LYS A 179 34.43 12.64 11.05
CA LYS A 179 35.44 12.14 12.00
C LYS A 179 36.72 11.71 11.31
N TYR A 180 36.61 10.97 10.21
CA TYR A 180 37.76 10.55 9.42
C TYR A 180 38.54 11.74 8.87
N ASN A 181 37.86 12.74 8.30
CA ASN A 181 38.52 13.94 7.78
C ASN A 181 39.22 14.75 8.88
N SER A 182 38.62 14.84 10.07
CA SER A 182 39.22 15.50 11.23
C SER A 182 40.50 14.78 11.68
N LEU A 183 40.46 13.44 11.79
CA LEU A 183 41.63 12.66 12.15
C LEU A 183 42.75 12.77 11.10
N LYS A 184 42.39 12.74 9.81
CA LYS A 184 43.34 12.92 8.71
C LYS A 184 44.06 14.27 8.77
N MET A 185 43.34 15.36 9.10
CA MET A 185 43.95 16.67 9.30
C MET A 185 44.88 16.72 10.52
N LYS A 186 44.51 16.08 11.64
CA LYS A 186 45.39 16.00 12.82
C LYS A 186 46.71 15.27 12.52
N VAL A 187 46.66 14.20 11.72
CA VAL A 187 47.86 13.48 11.28
C VAL A 187 48.73 14.37 10.39
N MET A 188 48.14 15.01 9.37
CA MET A 188 48.90 15.92 8.48
C MET A 188 49.55 17.09 9.23
N ILE A 189 48.87 17.70 10.20
CA ILE A 189 49.46 18.78 11.03
C ILE A 189 50.56 18.22 11.95
N GLY A 190 50.41 17.01 12.47
CA GLY A 190 51.44 16.34 13.27
C GLY A 190 52.72 16.09 12.46
N ASP A 191 52.58 15.63 11.22
CA ASP A 191 53.69 15.40 10.30
C ASP A 191 54.36 16.73 9.88
N GLU A 192 53.58 17.79 9.61
CA GLU A 192 54.10 19.13 9.25
C GLU A 192 54.88 19.82 10.39
N ILE A 193 54.50 19.60 11.65
CA ILE A 193 55.23 20.11 12.82
C ILE A 193 56.56 19.35 13.00
N GLN A 194 56.59 18.06 12.66
CA GLN A 194 57.77 17.22 12.78
C GLN A 194 58.83 17.58 11.72
N ASP A 195 58.40 17.91 10.49
CA ASP A 195 59.28 18.43 9.43
C ASP A 195 59.81 19.85 9.69
N PHE A 196 59.19 20.62 10.59
CA PHE A 196 59.64 21.97 10.99
C PHE A 196 60.60 21.97 12.20
N ALA A 197 60.74 20.84 12.89
CA ALA A 197 61.55 20.69 14.11
C ALA A 197 62.90 19.98 13.87
N GLU A 198 63.16 19.48 12.66
CA GLU A 198 64.48 18.99 12.20
C GLU A 198 65.32 20.11 11.55
#